data_AF-A0A328Z4T6-F1
#
_entry.id   AF-A0A328Z4T6-F1
#
_cell.length_a   1.000
_cell.length_b   1.000
_cell.length_c   1.000
_cell.angle_alpha   90.00
_cell.angle_beta   90.00
_cell.angle_gamma   90.00
#
_symmetry.space_group_name_H-M   'P 1'
#
loop_
_entity.id
_entity.type
_entity.pdbx_description
1 polymer ?
#
loop_
_entity_poly.entity_id
_entity_poly.type
_entity_poly.pdbx_seq_one_letter_code
_entity_poly.pdbx_strand_id
1 'polypeptide(L)'
;MGGNIPTVFRLATGVDPFALLVDIHLTGRLPEACRTVAPVRAAATRSIGPAEPGRIPDSLASQWTAPFHAQLAHWNVRLPAGAKVEAMDSTYCPNHFQLVQPSSVQASLLAEWVIGVTAHATGLRLRQSSEDYFGL
;
A
#
# COMPACT_ATOMS: atom_id res chain seq x y z
N MET A 1 3.87 5.99 -11.63
CA MET A 1 3.76 5.19 -10.39
C MET A 1 4.51 3.86 -10.54
N GLY A 2 5.73 3.73 -10.00
CA GLY A 2 6.54 2.50 -10.12
C GLY A 2 7.33 2.10 -8.87
N GLY A 3 7.14 2.80 -7.74
CA GLY A 3 8.09 2.74 -6.62
C GLY A 3 8.02 1.51 -5.71
N ASN A 4 6.94 0.72 -5.72
CA ASN A 4 6.72 -0.34 -4.72
C ASN A 4 6.72 -1.77 -5.28
N ILE A 5 7.03 -1.96 -6.57
CA ILE A 5 7.11 -3.29 -7.19
C ILE A 5 8.12 -4.21 -6.47
N PRO A 6 9.35 -3.76 -6.11
CA PRO A 6 10.30 -4.60 -5.38
C PRO A 6 9.75 -5.08 -4.03
N THR A 7 9.02 -4.22 -3.32
CA THR A 7 8.42 -4.57 -2.02
C THR A 7 7.29 -5.58 -2.18
N VAL A 8 6.39 -5.39 -3.14
CA VAL A 8 5.31 -6.35 -3.43
C VAL A 8 5.89 -7.69 -3.87
N PHE A 9 6.91 -7.68 -4.72
CA PHE A 9 7.61 -8.89 -5.15
C PHE A 9 8.18 -9.67 -3.95
N ARG A 10 8.88 -8.97 -3.05
CA ARG A 10 9.44 -9.57 -1.84
C ARG A 10 8.35 -10.13 -0.92
N LEU A 11 7.26 -9.40 -0.71
CA LEU A 11 6.14 -9.86 0.11
C LEU A 11 5.45 -11.10 -0.49
N ALA A 12 5.31 -11.15 -1.82
CA ALA A 12 4.63 -12.25 -2.51
C ALA A 12 5.50 -13.52 -2.61
N THR A 13 6.81 -13.38 -2.78
CA THR A 13 7.72 -14.50 -3.09
C THR A 13 8.65 -14.87 -1.93
N GLY A 14 8.87 -13.96 -0.99
CA GLY A 14 9.91 -14.09 0.05
C GLY A 14 11.33 -13.80 -0.44
N VAL A 15 11.51 -13.53 -1.74
CA VAL A 15 12.83 -13.30 -2.35
C VAL A 15 13.15 -11.81 -2.32
N ASP A 16 14.37 -11.45 -1.92
CA ASP A 16 14.85 -10.07 -1.98
C ASP A 16 15.32 -9.72 -3.39
N PRO A 17 14.58 -8.88 -4.14
CA PRO A 17 14.95 -8.55 -5.52
C PRO A 17 16.23 -7.72 -5.60
N PHE A 18 16.58 -6.94 -4.56
CA PHE A 18 17.82 -6.17 -4.55
C PHE A 18 19.03 -7.08 -4.35
N ALA A 19 18.90 -8.10 -3.50
CA ALA A 19 19.95 -9.11 -3.34
C ALA A 19 20.23 -9.83 -4.67
N LEU A 20 19.18 -10.19 -5.42
CA LEU A 20 19.33 -10.78 -6.76
C LEU A 20 20.03 -9.83 -7.73
N LEU A 21 19.65 -8.56 -7.76
CA LEU A 21 20.28 -7.57 -8.64
C LEU A 21 21.76 -7.35 -8.30
N VAL A 22 22.10 -7.33 -7.01
CA VAL A 22 23.50 -7.25 -6.55
C VAL A 22 24.27 -8.48 -7.00
N ASP A 23 23.72 -9.68 -6.86
CA ASP A 23 24.38 -10.93 -7.28
C ASP A 23 24.62 -10.96 -8.80
N ILE A 24 23.63 -10.55 -9.59
CA ILE A 24 23.77 -10.39 -11.05
C ILE A 24 24.88 -9.39 -11.38
N HIS A 25 24.92 -8.26 -10.69
CA HIS A 25 25.93 -7.24 -10.93
C HIS A 25 27.35 -7.74 -10.62
N LEU A 26 27.53 -8.48 -9.53
CA LEU A 26 28.84 -8.96 -9.09
C LEU A 26 29.34 -10.16 -9.91
N THR A 27 28.45 -11.05 -10.34
CA THR A 27 28.84 -12.31 -11.00
C THR A 27 28.68 -12.29 -12.51
N GLY A 28 27.89 -11.34 -13.05
CA GLY A 28 27.47 -11.33 -14.45
C GLY A 28 26.54 -12.49 -14.83
N ARG A 29 25.99 -13.22 -13.85
CA ARG A 29 25.16 -14.42 -14.07
C ARG A 29 23.79 -14.24 -13.45
N LEU A 30 22.79 -14.89 -14.05
CA LEU A 30 21.43 -14.93 -13.51
C LEU A 30 21.33 -16.03 -12.43
N PRO A 31 21.00 -15.70 -11.16
CA PRO A 31 20.85 -16.68 -10.08
C PRO A 31 19.74 -17.69 -10.39
N GLU A 32 19.87 -18.91 -9.86
CA GLU A 32 18.84 -19.96 -10.04
C GLU A 32 17.48 -19.52 -9.51
N ALA A 33 17.46 -18.79 -8.39
CA ALA A 33 16.25 -18.23 -7.80
C ALA A 33 15.43 -17.38 -8.78
N CYS A 34 16.07 -16.69 -9.74
CA CYS A 34 15.36 -15.92 -10.77
C CYS A 34 14.56 -16.80 -11.76
N ARG A 35 14.90 -18.09 -11.88
CA ARG A 35 14.22 -19.04 -12.79
C ARG A 35 13.08 -19.78 -12.12
N THR A 36 13.15 -19.94 -10.80
CA THR A 36 12.22 -20.76 -10.01
C THR A 36 11.30 -19.94 -9.12
N VAL A 37 11.48 -18.61 -9.06
CA VAL A 37 10.65 -17.76 -8.21
C VAL A 37 9.18 -17.86 -8.60
N ALA A 38 8.35 -18.15 -7.60
CA ALA A 38 6.91 -18.19 -7.73
C ALA A 38 6.28 -17.44 -6.56
N PRO A 39 5.12 -16.79 -6.75
CA PRO A 39 4.38 -16.21 -5.65
C PRO A 39 3.87 -17.32 -4.74
N VAL A 40 4.13 -17.21 -3.43
CA VAL A 40 3.62 -18.13 -2.40
C VAL A 40 2.39 -17.58 -1.68
N ARG A 41 2.09 -16.29 -1.91
CA ARG A 41 0.93 -15.58 -1.37
C ARG A 41 0.62 -14.36 -2.26
N ALA A 42 -0.56 -13.80 -2.10
CA ALA A 42 -0.86 -12.49 -2.67
C ALA A 42 -0.28 -11.38 -1.80
N ALA A 43 0.24 -10.34 -2.44
CA ALA A 43 0.69 -9.13 -1.78
C ALA A 43 0.19 -7.91 -2.55
N ALA A 44 -0.12 -6.85 -1.81
CA ALA A 44 -0.53 -5.59 -2.41
C ALA A 44 0.08 -4.42 -1.65
N THR A 45 0.41 -3.37 -2.41
CA THR A 45 0.60 -2.02 -1.86
C THR A 45 -0.52 -1.14 -2.39
N ARG A 46 -1.06 -0.29 -1.52
CA ARG A 46 -2.08 0.70 -1.87
C ARG A 46 -1.69 2.06 -1.32
N SER A 47 -1.70 3.06 -2.17
CA SER A 47 -1.71 4.45 -1.73
C SER A 47 -3.07 4.77 -1.14
N ILE A 48 -3.09 5.67 -0.17
CA ILE A 48 -4.32 6.15 0.45
C ILE A 48 -4.19 7.65 0.71
N GLY A 49 -5.25 8.38 0.49
CA GLY A 49 -5.22 9.83 0.64
C GLY A 49 -6.53 10.43 0.16
N PRO A 50 -6.81 11.67 0.56
CA PRO A 50 -8.06 12.31 0.19
C PRO A 50 -8.03 12.72 -1.29
N ALA A 51 -9.19 12.71 -1.94
CA ALA A 51 -9.37 13.18 -3.30
C ALA A 51 -9.30 14.71 -3.39
N GLU A 52 -9.55 15.40 -2.27
CA GLU A 52 -9.57 16.86 -2.14
C GLU A 52 -8.89 17.26 -0.83
N PRO A 53 -8.35 18.49 -0.69
CA PRO A 53 -7.79 18.94 0.57
C PRO A 53 -8.85 18.88 1.68
N GLY A 54 -8.43 18.50 2.89
CA GLY A 54 -9.36 18.27 4.00
C GLY A 54 -8.71 18.47 5.35
N ARG A 55 -9.51 18.25 6.40
CA ARG A 55 -9.05 18.30 7.78
C ARG A 55 -9.51 17.04 8.52
N ILE A 56 -8.59 16.41 9.22
CA ILE A 56 -8.89 15.27 10.08
C ILE A 56 -9.69 15.75 11.30
N PRO A 57 -10.76 15.04 11.71
CA PRO A 57 -11.53 15.38 12.90
C PRO A 57 -10.65 15.49 14.14
N ASP A 58 -10.87 16.53 14.94
CA ASP A 58 -10.21 16.68 16.24
C ASP A 58 -10.60 15.54 17.20
N SER A 59 -11.76 14.92 16.99
CA SER A 59 -12.29 13.79 17.75
C SER A 59 -11.84 12.41 17.27
N LEU A 60 -10.89 12.32 16.33
CA LEU A 60 -10.42 11.03 15.82
C LEU A 60 -9.79 10.20 16.96
N ALA A 61 -10.34 9.02 17.21
CA ALA A 61 -9.85 8.13 18.26
C ALA A 61 -8.40 7.70 17.99
N SER A 62 -7.53 7.68 19.00
CA SER A 62 -6.11 7.34 18.86
C SER A 62 -5.84 5.94 18.28
N GLN A 63 -6.79 5.02 18.43
CA GLN A 63 -6.71 3.63 18.00
C GLN A 63 -7.69 3.28 16.86
N TRP A 64 -8.07 4.26 16.04
CA TRP A 64 -9.02 4.05 14.94
C TRP A 64 -8.58 2.99 13.92
N THR A 65 -7.27 2.73 13.81
CA THR A 65 -6.70 1.70 12.93
C THR A 65 -6.74 0.29 13.52
N ALA A 66 -7.05 0.14 14.82
CA ALA A 66 -7.01 -1.14 15.53
C ALA A 66 -7.76 -2.30 14.83
N PRO A 67 -8.93 -2.09 14.18
CA PRO A 67 -9.65 -3.17 13.52
C PRO A 67 -8.83 -3.91 12.45
N PHE A 68 -7.98 -3.19 11.71
CA PHE A 68 -7.26 -3.75 10.57
C PHE A 68 -5.75 -3.80 10.74
N HIS A 69 -5.19 -3.13 11.76
CA HIS A 69 -3.74 -2.94 11.87
C HIS A 69 -2.95 -4.25 11.91
N ALA A 70 -3.44 -5.25 12.64
CA ALA A 70 -2.78 -6.56 12.74
C ALA A 70 -2.76 -7.36 11.42
N GLN A 71 -3.57 -6.99 10.44
CA GLN A 71 -3.66 -7.66 9.14
C GLN A 71 -2.73 -7.04 8.08
N LEU A 72 -2.04 -5.95 8.43
CA LEU A 72 -1.14 -5.24 7.53
C LEU A 72 0.29 -5.75 7.67
N ALA A 73 0.98 -5.87 6.54
CA ALA A 73 2.43 -6.07 6.53
C ALA A 73 3.18 -4.77 6.83
N HIS A 74 2.60 -3.63 6.43
CA HIS A 74 3.17 -2.31 6.68
C HIS A 74 2.09 -1.23 6.68
N TRP A 75 2.27 -0.22 7.52
CA TRP A 75 1.41 0.95 7.61
C TRP A 75 2.26 2.22 7.63
N ASN A 76 2.18 2.99 6.56
CA ASN A 76 2.77 4.32 6.47
C ASN A 76 1.69 5.33 6.13
N VAL A 77 0.83 5.59 7.10
CA VAL A 77 -0.24 6.57 6.98
C VAL A 77 -0.21 7.46 8.21
N ARG A 78 -0.08 8.77 8.00
CA ARG A 78 0.01 9.76 9.06
C ARG A 78 -1.15 10.74 8.96
N LEU A 79 -2.21 10.45 9.72
CA LEU A 79 -3.42 11.27 9.78
C LEU A 79 -3.72 11.65 11.24
N PRO A 80 -2.94 12.59 11.83
CA PRO A 80 -3.18 13.02 13.20
C PRO A 80 -4.50 13.79 13.31
N ALA A 81 -5.16 13.69 14.46
CA ALA A 81 -6.36 14.46 14.77
C ALA A 81 -6.11 15.97 14.55
N GLY A 82 -7.07 16.65 13.92
CA GLY A 82 -7.00 18.08 13.64
C GLY A 82 -6.08 18.50 12.49
N ALA A 83 -5.29 17.57 11.93
CA ALA A 83 -4.33 17.88 10.87
C ALA A 83 -5.03 18.29 9.57
N LYS A 84 -4.42 19.25 8.87
CA LYS A 84 -4.74 19.54 7.47
C LYS A 84 -4.04 18.52 6.59
N VAL A 85 -4.74 18.03 5.59
CA VAL A 85 -4.24 17.04 4.63
C VAL A 85 -4.48 17.56 3.22
N GLU A 86 -3.45 17.49 2.40
CA GLU A 86 -3.53 17.85 0.98
C GLU A 86 -4.16 16.72 0.17
N ALA A 87 -4.74 17.08 -0.98
CA ALA A 87 -5.22 16.09 -1.94
C ALA A 87 -4.07 15.20 -2.41
N MET A 88 -4.34 13.90 -2.52
CA MET A 88 -3.44 12.95 -3.16
C MET A 88 -3.61 13.06 -4.68
N ASP A 89 -2.50 13.18 -5.41
CA ASP A 89 -2.49 13.15 -6.88
C ASP A 89 -1.48 12.12 -7.40
N SER A 90 -1.30 12.02 -8.71
CA SER A 90 -0.39 11.05 -9.32
C SER A 90 1.10 11.31 -9.03
N THR A 91 1.44 12.52 -8.57
CA THR A 91 2.79 12.98 -8.22
C THR A 91 3.03 13.01 -6.70
N TYR A 92 1.96 13.10 -5.90
CA TYR A 92 2.00 13.17 -4.45
C TYR A 92 1.16 12.07 -3.81
N CYS A 93 1.83 10.99 -3.40
CA CYS A 93 1.24 9.83 -2.70
C CYS A 93 1.84 9.68 -1.29
N PRO A 94 1.42 10.50 -0.30
CA PRO A 94 2.10 10.60 0.98
C PRO A 94 1.90 9.38 1.88
N ASN A 95 0.73 8.74 1.76
CA ASN A 95 0.36 7.62 2.62
C ASN A 95 0.16 6.36 1.81
N HIS A 96 0.59 5.24 2.35
CA HIS A 96 0.37 3.93 1.77
C HIS A 96 0.37 2.84 2.83
N PHE A 97 -0.17 1.69 2.47
CA PHE A 97 -0.15 0.49 3.29
C PHE A 97 0.16 -0.73 2.43
N GLN A 98 0.63 -1.78 3.09
CA GLN A 98 0.98 -3.05 2.46
C GLN A 98 0.30 -4.18 3.21
N LEU A 99 -0.10 -5.20 2.47
CA LEU A 99 -0.76 -6.38 3.02
C LEU A 99 -0.35 -7.63 2.26
N VAL A 100 -0.53 -8.76 2.94
CA VAL A 100 -0.32 -10.10 2.40
C VAL A 100 -1.53 -10.96 2.75
N GLN A 101 -1.98 -11.76 1.79
CA GLN A 101 -3.13 -12.67 1.97
C GLN A 101 -2.92 -13.97 1.21
N PRO A 102 -3.61 -15.06 1.59
CA PRO A 102 -3.57 -16.32 0.85
C PRO A 102 -3.95 -16.20 -0.64
N SER A 103 -4.83 -15.26 -1.01
CA SER A 103 -5.26 -15.05 -2.40
C SER A 103 -5.37 -13.57 -2.79
N SER A 104 -5.35 -13.31 -4.10
CA SER A 104 -5.50 -11.96 -4.66
C SER A 104 -6.87 -11.35 -4.33
N VAL A 105 -7.92 -12.18 -4.30
CA VAL A 105 -9.27 -11.74 -3.92
C VAL A 105 -9.29 -11.27 -2.47
N GLN A 106 -8.72 -12.03 -1.55
CA GLN A 106 -8.65 -11.64 -0.14
C GLN A 106 -7.79 -10.39 0.06
N ALA A 107 -6.67 -10.27 -0.66
CA ALA A 107 -5.83 -9.08 -0.64
C ALA A 107 -6.61 -7.83 -1.08
N SER A 108 -7.39 -7.93 -2.16
CA SER A 108 -8.22 -6.83 -2.66
C SER A 108 -9.34 -6.47 -1.69
N LEU A 109 -10.07 -7.46 -1.15
CA LEU A 109 -11.15 -7.20 -0.19
C LEU A 109 -10.62 -6.54 1.09
N LEU A 110 -9.46 -6.97 1.60
CA LEU A 110 -8.82 -6.35 2.76
C LEU A 110 -8.40 -4.91 2.46
N ALA A 111 -7.84 -4.64 1.27
CA ALA A 111 -7.50 -3.29 0.85
C ALA A 111 -8.72 -2.36 0.84
N GLU A 112 -9.83 -2.79 0.22
CA GLU A 112 -11.05 -2.00 0.16
C GLU A 112 -11.64 -1.75 1.55
N TRP A 113 -11.60 -2.75 2.44
CA TRP A 113 -12.04 -2.57 3.82
C TRP A 113 -11.17 -1.56 4.58
N VAL A 114 -9.84 -1.62 4.47
CA VAL A 114 -8.93 -0.64 5.10
C VAL A 114 -9.23 0.77 4.60
N ILE A 115 -9.44 0.94 3.30
CA ILE A 115 -9.81 2.22 2.68
C ILE A 115 -11.16 2.70 3.25
N GLY A 116 -12.17 1.82 3.29
CA GLY A 116 -13.50 2.15 3.82
C GLY A 116 -13.47 2.56 5.30
N VAL A 117 -12.76 1.82 6.15
CA VAL A 117 -12.61 2.17 7.58
C VAL A 117 -11.86 3.49 7.74
N THR A 118 -10.82 3.74 6.92
CA THR A 118 -10.10 5.01 6.94
C THR A 118 -10.99 6.18 6.54
N ALA A 119 -11.77 6.04 5.47
CA ALA A 119 -12.73 7.05 5.02
C ALA A 119 -13.76 7.35 6.12
N HIS A 120 -14.31 6.29 6.73
CA HIS A 120 -15.29 6.42 7.80
C HIS A 120 -14.72 7.12 9.04
N ALA A 121 -13.54 6.71 9.50
CA ALA A 121 -12.92 7.27 10.70
C ALA A 121 -12.48 8.74 10.50
N THR A 122 -11.96 9.07 9.32
CA THR A 122 -11.41 10.40 9.03
C THR A 122 -12.45 11.36 8.45
N GLY A 123 -13.60 10.87 7.99
CA GLY A 123 -14.60 11.66 7.28
C GLY A 123 -14.14 12.18 5.92
N LEU A 124 -12.98 11.73 5.43
CA LEU A 124 -12.42 12.18 4.15
C LEU A 124 -13.02 11.39 2.98
N ARG A 125 -13.28 12.08 1.87
CA ARG A 125 -13.46 11.44 0.57
C ARG A 125 -12.09 10.94 0.10
N LEU A 126 -11.87 9.62 0.16
CA LEU A 126 -10.61 9.03 -0.28
C LEU A 126 -10.61 8.82 -1.80
N ARG A 127 -9.45 9.04 -2.40
CA ARG A 127 -9.24 8.85 -3.84
C ARG A 127 -9.28 7.36 -4.18
N GLN A 128 -9.99 7.01 -5.24
CA GLN A 128 -10.05 5.62 -5.73
C GLN A 128 -9.00 5.38 -6.81
N SER A 129 -8.48 4.15 -6.89
CA SER A 129 -7.50 3.78 -7.93
C SER A 129 -8.06 3.85 -9.36
N SER A 130 -9.38 3.85 -9.54
CA SER A 130 -10.07 4.02 -10.83
C SER A 130 -10.08 5.47 -11.31
N GLU A 131 -9.97 6.45 -10.41
CA GLU A 131 -10.00 7.88 -10.74
C GLU A 131 -8.72 8.34 -11.49
N ASP A 132 -7.63 7.55 -11.46
CA ASP A 132 -6.42 7.79 -12.25
C ASP A 132 -6.58 7.42 -13.74
N TYR A 133 -7.54 6.55 -14.10
CA TYR A 133 -7.69 6.03 -15.47
C TYR A 133 -8.78 6.72 -16.29
N PHE A 134 -9.73 7.40 -15.63
CA PHE A 134 -10.90 8.00 -16.27
C PHE A 134 -11.03 9.51 -16.03
N GLY A 135 -9.96 10.18 -15.57
CA GLY A 135 -9.92 11.64 -15.45
C GLY A 135 -9.86 12.34 -16.81
N LEU A 136 -11.00 12.37 -17.52
CA LEU A 136 -11.34 13.34 -18.57
C LEU A 136 -12.45 14.25 -18.03
#